data_AF-A0A7S3DVI1-F1
#
_entry.id   AF-A0A7S3DVI1-F1
#
_cell.length_a   1.000
_cell.length_b   1.000
_cell.length_c   1.000
_cell.angle_alpha   90.00
_cell.angle_beta   90.00
_cell.angle_gamma   90.00
#
_symmetry.space_group_name_H-M   'P 1'
#
loop_
_entity.id
_entity.type
_entity.pdbx_description
1 polymer ?
#
loop_
_entity_poly.entity_id
_entity_poly.type
_entity_poly.pdbx_seq_one_letter_code
_entity_poly.pdbx_strand_id
1 'polypeptide(L)'
;EEVKEIVPLPEFDARIARNQQDPEKIDLGDAVTGQLRSYISAIAAMYRKNGFHNFEHCCHVTMSVTKLLSRIVMPTDLEYTEEASSSGGSDDANTQRKIALTLHDHTYGITSDPLTHFSLVFSALIHDVDHTGVPNTTLVKENVALA
;
A
#
# COMPACT_ATOMS: atom_id res chain seq x y z
N GLU A 1 20.70 11.87 -5.58
CA GLU A 1 19.44 12.08 -6.31
C GLU A 1 18.45 11.01 -5.88
N GLU A 2 17.61 11.30 -4.89
CA GLU A 2 16.71 10.31 -4.28
C GLU A 2 15.23 10.59 -4.60
N VAL A 3 14.94 11.72 -5.26
CA VAL A 3 13.59 12.09 -5.71
C VAL A 3 13.48 11.84 -7.20
N LYS A 4 12.57 10.95 -7.59
CA LYS A 4 12.13 10.78 -8.98
C LYS A 4 10.73 11.37 -9.14
N GLU A 5 10.55 12.16 -10.19
CA GLU A 5 9.26 12.77 -10.53
C GLU A 5 8.22 11.73 -10.97
N ILE A 6 8.67 10.59 -11.49
CA ILE A 6 7.83 9.51 -11.98
C ILE A 6 8.28 8.19 -11.35
N VAL A 7 7.34 7.51 -10.69
CA VAL A 7 7.50 6.12 -10.23
C VAL A 7 6.78 5.21 -11.23
N PRO A 8 7.51 4.45 -12.06
CA PRO A 8 6.88 3.53 -13.00
C PRO A 8 6.25 2.38 -12.20
N LEU A 9 4.94 2.23 -12.33
CA LEU A 9 4.22 1.08 -11.79
C LEU A 9 4.26 -0.07 -12.82
N PRO A 10 4.29 -1.34 -12.37
CA PRO A 10 4.37 -2.47 -13.27
C PRO A 10 3.15 -2.52 -14.19
N GLU A 11 3.37 -2.86 -15.47
CA GLU A 11 2.28 -3.10 -16.41
C GLU A 11 1.46 -4.34 -16.01
N PHE A 12 0.20 -4.38 -16.43
CA PHE A 12 -0.67 -5.52 -16.20
C PHE A 12 -0.12 -6.81 -16.81
N ASP A 13 0.19 -7.81 -15.97
CA ASP A 13 0.49 -9.17 -16.40
C ASP A 13 -0.66 -10.13 -16.04
N ALA A 14 -1.39 -10.56 -17.05
CA ALA A 14 -2.52 -11.49 -16.90
C ALA A 14 -2.13 -12.84 -16.26
N ARG A 15 -0.86 -13.26 -16.37
CA ARG A 15 -0.38 -14.49 -15.72
C ARG A 15 -0.20 -14.28 -14.23
N ILE A 16 0.32 -13.13 -13.81
CA ILE A 16 0.49 -12.76 -12.41
C ILE A 16 -0.88 -12.60 -11.76
N ALA A 17 -1.79 -11.86 -12.38
CA ALA A 17 -3.16 -11.67 -11.88
C ALA A 17 -3.90 -13.00 -11.67
N ARG A 18 -3.75 -13.96 -12.59
CA ARG A 18 -4.37 -15.29 -12.47
C ARG A 18 -3.74 -16.16 -11.38
N ASN A 19 -2.43 -16.01 -11.15
CA ASN A 19 -1.70 -16.81 -10.19
C ASN A 19 -1.64 -16.15 -8.79
N GLN A 20 -2.26 -14.98 -8.63
CA GLN A 20 -2.30 -14.26 -7.37
C GLN A 20 -3.08 -15.07 -6.34
N GLN A 21 -2.44 -15.36 -5.21
CA GLN A 21 -3.07 -16.07 -4.11
C GLN A 21 -3.91 -15.11 -3.27
N ASP A 22 -5.00 -15.64 -2.73
CA ASP A 22 -5.83 -14.96 -1.75
C ASP A 22 -5.00 -14.71 -0.47
N PRO A 23 -4.74 -13.44 -0.09
CA PRO A 23 -3.90 -13.11 1.07
C PRO A 23 -4.41 -13.72 2.37
N GLU A 24 -5.74 -13.87 2.52
CA GLU A 24 -6.38 -14.44 3.72
C GLU A 24 -6.14 -15.95 3.85
N LYS A 25 -5.65 -16.60 2.79
CA LYS A 25 -5.32 -18.04 2.77
C LYS A 25 -3.82 -18.31 2.94
N ILE A 26 -2.99 -17.28 3.03
CA ILE A 26 -1.55 -17.41 3.20
C ILE A 26 -1.24 -17.60 4.69
N ASP A 27 -0.66 -18.75 5.04
CA ASP A 27 -0.15 -19.00 6.39
C ASP A 27 1.30 -18.54 6.51
N LEU A 28 1.56 -17.59 7.41
CA LEU A 28 2.90 -17.09 7.70
C LEU A 28 3.49 -17.91 8.85
N GLY A 29 4.50 -18.71 8.55
CA GLY A 29 5.18 -19.53 9.56
C GLY A 29 5.69 -18.71 10.76
N ASP A 30 5.74 -19.35 11.92
CA ASP A 30 6.05 -18.70 13.22
C ASP A 30 7.33 -17.86 13.21
N ALA A 31 8.36 -18.32 12.50
CA ALA A 31 9.63 -17.60 12.39
C ALA A 31 9.46 -16.23 11.71
N VAL A 32 8.69 -16.16 10.62
CA VAL A 32 8.43 -14.92 9.87
C VAL A 32 7.57 -13.98 10.70
N THR A 33 6.53 -14.52 11.34
CA THR A 33 5.67 -13.76 12.25
C THR A 33 6.47 -13.18 13.43
N GLY A 34 7.41 -13.96 13.98
CA GLY A 34 8.33 -13.52 15.01
C GLY A 34 9.22 -12.36 14.55
N GLN A 35 9.86 -12.50 13.38
CA GLN A 35 10.70 -11.45 12.78
C GLN A 35 9.90 -10.16 12.53
N LEU A 36 8.69 -10.27 11.99
CA LEU A 36 7.82 -9.12 11.74
C LEU A 36 7.45 -8.39 13.04
N ARG A 37 7.08 -9.14 14.10
CA ARG A 37 6.79 -8.56 15.42
C ARG A 37 8.01 -7.86 16.01
N SER A 38 9.20 -8.47 15.92
CA SER A 38 10.44 -7.86 16.40
C SER A 38 10.76 -6.57 15.65
N TYR A 39 10.59 -6.55 14.33
CA TYR A 39 10.81 -5.36 13.51
C TYR A 39 9.85 -4.23 13.90
N ILE A 40 8.54 -4.51 13.95
CA ILE A 40 7.53 -3.50 14.34
C ILE A 40 7.80 -2.98 15.75
N SER A 41 8.21 -3.86 16.68
CA SER A 41 8.55 -3.45 18.05
C SER A 41 9.76 -2.50 18.08
N ALA A 42 10.79 -2.77 17.27
CA ALA A 42 11.95 -1.89 17.15
C ALA A 42 11.56 -0.53 16.57
N ILE A 43 10.76 -0.50 15.50
CA ILE A 43 10.25 0.75 14.90
C ILE A 43 9.42 1.54 15.91
N ALA A 44 8.50 0.89 16.62
CA ALA A 44 7.67 1.53 17.65
C ALA A 44 8.52 2.18 18.75
N ALA A 45 9.62 1.54 19.16
CA ALA A 45 10.53 2.08 20.16
C ALA A 45 11.32 3.31 19.68
N MET A 46 11.44 3.52 18.37
CA MET A 46 12.10 4.69 17.77
C MET A 46 11.18 5.91 17.69
N TYR A 47 9.87 5.76 17.92
CA TYR A 47 8.96 6.90 18.01
C TYR A 47 9.09 7.58 19.38
N ARG A 48 9.49 8.86 19.38
CA ARG A 48 9.61 9.66 20.60
C ARG A 48 8.23 9.96 21.19
N LYS A 49 8.18 10.20 22.51
CA LYS A 49 6.97 10.61 23.23
C LYS A 49 6.62 12.08 22.98
N ASN A 50 6.34 12.43 21.73
CA ASN A 50 5.89 13.76 21.31
C ASN A 50 4.39 13.93 21.57
N GLY A 51 3.92 15.17 21.64
CA GLY A 51 2.49 15.48 21.81
C GLY A 51 1.61 15.07 20.61
N PHE A 52 2.19 14.96 19.40
CA PHE A 52 1.48 14.54 18.19
C PHE A 52 2.24 13.47 17.40
N HIS A 53 3.46 13.75 16.91
CA HIS A 53 4.27 12.82 16.11
C HIS A 53 4.87 11.69 16.97
N ASN A 54 4.00 10.79 17.44
CA ASN A 54 4.29 9.62 18.28
C ASN A 54 3.81 8.33 17.59
N PHE A 55 3.96 7.17 18.25
CA PHE A 55 3.61 5.89 17.66
C PHE A 55 2.09 5.75 17.41
N GLU A 56 1.27 6.39 18.24
CA GLU A 56 -0.19 6.43 18.06
C GLU A 56 -0.58 7.17 16.77
N HIS A 57 0.09 8.28 16.46
CA HIS A 57 -0.07 8.98 15.19
C HIS A 57 0.32 8.07 14.00
N CYS A 58 1.48 7.41 14.08
CA CYS A 58 1.91 6.44 13.07
C CYS A 58 0.87 5.33 12.84
N CYS A 59 0.33 4.74 13.91
CA CYS A 59 -0.72 3.73 13.82
C CYS A 59 -1.97 4.26 13.10
N HIS A 60 -2.36 5.50 13.40
CA HIS A 60 -3.51 6.14 12.76
C HIS A 60 -3.29 6.37 11.26
N VAL A 61 -2.10 6.82 10.86
CA VAL A 61 -1.73 7.00 9.44
C VAL A 61 -1.71 5.65 8.72
N THR A 62 -1.08 4.64 9.31
CA THR A 62 -1.00 3.27 8.76
C THR A 62 -2.40 2.67 8.54
N MET A 63 -3.29 2.81 9.52
CA MET A 63 -4.70 2.40 9.37
C MET A 63 -5.42 3.17 8.26
N SER A 64 -5.17 4.47 8.14
CA SER A 64 -5.80 5.33 7.12
C SER A 64 -5.36 4.92 5.71
N VAL A 65 -4.07 4.67 5.50
CA VAL A 65 -3.53 4.17 4.23
C VAL A 65 -4.14 2.81 3.88
N THR A 66 -4.22 1.89 4.84
CA THR A 66 -4.84 0.57 4.65
C THR A 66 -6.30 0.69 4.21
N LYS A 67 -7.08 1.59 4.83
CA LYS A 67 -8.48 1.86 4.46
C LYS A 67 -8.64 2.53 3.10
N LEU A 68 -7.72 3.42 2.73
CA LEU A 68 -7.73 4.05 1.40
C LEU A 68 -7.45 3.01 0.32
N LEU A 69 -6.44 2.16 0.52
CA LEU A 69 -6.11 1.08 -0.39
C LEU A 69 -7.27 0.11 -0.56
N SER A 70 -7.95 -0.29 0.52
CA SER A 70 -9.11 -1.20 0.42
C SER A 70 -10.26 -0.61 -0.39
N ARG A 71 -10.43 0.71 -0.41
CA ARG A 71 -11.48 1.39 -1.19
C ARG A 71 -11.11 1.53 -2.67
N ILE A 72 -9.84 1.67 -3.00
CA ILE A 72 -9.37 1.77 -4.39
C ILE A 72 -9.46 0.39 -5.09
N VAL A 73 -9.33 -0.71 -4.35
CA VAL A 73 -9.43 -2.10 -4.85
C VAL A 73 -10.83 -2.47 -5.33
N MET A 74 -11.88 -1.78 -4.88
CA MET A 74 -13.27 -2.09 -5.24
C MET A 74 -13.96 -0.88 -5.87
N PRO A 75 -13.94 -0.72 -7.21
CA PRO A 75 -14.93 0.11 -7.85
C PRO A 75 -16.27 -0.59 -7.74
N THR A 76 -17.04 -0.17 -6.74
CA THR A 76 -18.46 -0.52 -6.55
C THR A 76 -19.30 -0.10 -7.77
N ASP A 77 -18.76 0.80 -8.59
CA ASP A 77 -19.44 1.49 -9.69
C ASP A 77 -18.90 1.10 -11.08
N LEU A 78 -18.28 -0.07 -11.23
CA LEU A 78 -18.21 -0.66 -12.58
C LEU A 78 -19.64 -1.04 -12.95
N GLU A 79 -20.40 -0.06 -13.45
CA GLU A 79 -21.57 -0.29 -14.28
C GLU A 79 -21.14 -1.34 -15.29
N TYR A 80 -21.64 -2.55 -15.10
CA TYR A 80 -21.49 -3.65 -16.03
C TYR A 80 -22.08 -3.17 -17.34
N THR A 81 -21.27 -2.55 -18.20
CA THR A 81 -21.73 -2.17 -19.52
C THR A 81 -22.09 -3.47 -20.20
N GLU A 82 -23.39 -3.60 -20.48
CA GLU A 82 -24.03 -4.79 -21.04
C GLU A 82 -23.40 -5.25 -22.38
N GLU A 83 -22.47 -4.47 -22.91
CA GLU A 83 -21.61 -4.77 -24.06
C GLU A 83 -20.67 -5.96 -23.85
N ALA A 84 -20.34 -6.35 -22.62
CA ALA A 84 -19.57 -7.58 -22.36
C ALA A 84 -20.44 -8.86 -22.41
N SER A 85 -21.74 -8.72 -22.15
CA SER A 85 -22.71 -9.82 -22.07
C SER A 85 -23.41 -10.14 -23.40
N SER A 86 -23.18 -9.36 -24.45
CA SER A 86 -23.80 -9.57 -25.77
C SER A 86 -23.06 -10.57 -26.67
N SER A 87 -21.92 -11.13 -26.22
CA SER A 87 -21.28 -12.27 -26.89
C SER A 87 -21.66 -13.57 -26.17
N GLY A 88 -22.67 -14.27 -26.71
CA GLY A 88 -23.20 -15.54 -26.21
C GLY A 88 -22.23 -16.72 -26.37
N GLY A 89 -21.06 -16.64 -25.75
CA GLY A 89 -20.05 -17.69 -25.73
C GLY A 89 -19.35 -17.71 -24.37
N SER A 90 -19.47 -18.83 -23.67
CA SER A 90 -18.87 -19.12 -22.37
C SER A 90 -17.34 -19.02 -22.42
N ASP A 91 -16.77 -17.98 -21.83
CA ASP A 91 -15.39 -17.97 -21.35
C ASP A 91 -15.29 -17.06 -20.12
N ASP A 92 -15.73 -17.57 -18.97
CA ASP A 92 -15.66 -16.92 -17.64
C ASP A 92 -14.25 -16.35 -17.35
N ALA A 93 -13.20 -17.04 -17.81
CA ALA A 93 -11.82 -16.60 -17.70
C ALA A 93 -11.48 -15.32 -18.50
N ASN A 94 -12.14 -15.09 -19.64
CA ASN A 94 -11.91 -13.91 -20.47
C ASN A 94 -12.62 -12.67 -19.88
N THR A 95 -13.80 -12.88 -19.30
CA THR A 95 -14.52 -11.85 -18.54
C THR A 95 -13.74 -11.40 -17.30
N GLN A 96 -13.24 -12.34 -16.50
CA GLN A 96 -12.42 -12.03 -15.32
C GLN A 96 -11.12 -11.29 -15.69
N ARG A 97 -10.48 -11.69 -16.79
CA ARG A 97 -9.28 -10.99 -17.31
C ARG A 97 -9.60 -9.54 -17.69
N LYS A 98 -10.71 -9.29 -18.38
CA LYS A 98 -11.12 -7.95 -18.79
C LYS A 98 -11.41 -7.07 -17.58
N ILE A 99 -12.09 -7.61 -16.56
CA ILE A 99 -12.33 -6.92 -15.29
C ILE A 99 -11.00 -6.58 -14.59
N ALA A 100 -10.08 -7.53 -14.48
CA ALA A 100 -8.78 -7.31 -13.84
C ALA A 100 -7.92 -6.24 -14.56
N LEU A 101 -7.96 -6.21 -15.90
CA LEU A 101 -7.29 -5.18 -16.69
C LEU A 101 -7.92 -3.79 -16.47
N THR A 102 -9.25 -3.71 -16.51
CA THR A 102 -9.97 -2.45 -16.23
C THR A 102 -9.66 -1.94 -14.82
N LEU A 103 -9.68 -2.81 -13.81
CA LEU A 103 -9.28 -2.47 -12.43
C LEU A 103 -7.83 -1.97 -12.35
N HIS A 104 -6.91 -2.62 -13.06
CA HIS A 104 -5.52 -2.21 -13.12
C HIS A 104 -5.38 -0.79 -13.66
N ASP A 105 -5.99 -0.49 -14.80
CA ASP A 105 -5.89 0.82 -15.45
C ASP A 105 -6.53 1.94 -14.59
N HIS A 106 -7.70 1.68 -14.00
CA HIS A 106 -8.41 2.65 -13.17
C HIS A 106 -7.72 2.96 -11.84
N THR A 107 -6.85 2.07 -11.39
CA THR A 107 -6.09 2.23 -10.14
C THR A 107 -4.62 2.53 -10.38
N TYR A 108 -4.26 2.82 -11.64
CA TYR A 108 -2.88 3.04 -12.09
C TYR A 108 -1.92 1.89 -11.71
N GLY A 109 -2.42 0.67 -11.55
CA GLY A 109 -1.64 -0.50 -11.15
C GLY A 109 -1.38 -0.61 -9.63
N ILE A 110 -1.85 0.34 -8.83
CA ILE A 110 -1.67 0.32 -7.36
C ILE A 110 -2.32 -0.92 -6.77
N THR A 111 -3.52 -1.32 -7.22
CA THR A 111 -4.28 -2.43 -6.61
C THR A 111 -3.90 -3.80 -7.10
N SER A 112 -3.25 -3.87 -8.25
CA SER A 112 -2.78 -5.13 -8.85
C SER A 112 -1.39 -5.54 -8.39
N ASP A 113 -0.62 -4.65 -7.75
CA ASP A 113 0.73 -4.93 -7.31
C ASP A 113 0.82 -5.02 -5.77
N PRO A 114 0.91 -6.24 -5.19
CA PRO A 114 1.06 -6.43 -3.76
C PRO A 114 2.29 -5.73 -3.17
N LEU A 115 3.36 -5.55 -3.96
CA LEU A 115 4.57 -4.88 -3.49
C LEU A 115 4.34 -3.37 -3.31
N THR A 116 3.61 -2.72 -4.22
CA THR A 116 3.21 -1.31 -4.08
C THR A 116 2.32 -1.11 -2.86
N HIS A 117 1.36 -2.01 -2.61
CA HIS A 117 0.54 -1.98 -1.38
C HIS A 117 1.39 -2.07 -0.12
N PHE A 118 2.27 -3.07 -0.08
CA PHE A 118 3.19 -3.24 1.05
C PHE A 118 4.07 -2.00 1.23
N SER A 119 4.59 -1.43 0.14
CA SER A 119 5.47 -0.26 0.17
C SER A 119 4.77 0.98 0.73
N LEU A 120 3.49 1.19 0.40
CA LEU A 120 2.69 2.30 0.92
C LEU A 120 2.40 2.13 2.42
N VAL A 121 1.99 0.93 2.85
CA VAL A 121 1.75 0.62 4.27
C VAL A 121 3.05 0.70 5.07
N PHE A 122 4.15 0.19 4.52
CA PHE A 122 5.47 0.25 5.12
C PHE A 122 5.97 1.69 5.26
N SER A 123 5.82 2.51 4.21
CA SER A 123 6.15 3.94 4.26
C SER A 123 5.36 4.65 5.35
N ALA A 124 4.06 4.38 5.47
CA ALA A 124 3.22 4.93 6.53
C ALA A 124 3.71 4.54 7.94
N LEU A 125 4.19 3.30 8.11
CA LEU A 125 4.74 2.81 9.38
C LEU A 125 6.06 3.50 9.78
N ILE A 126 6.85 4.00 8.81
CA ILE A 126 8.17 4.58 9.10
C ILE A 126 8.27 6.09 8.88
N HIS A 127 7.21 6.76 8.40
CA HIS A 127 7.28 8.13 7.89
C HIS A 127 7.78 9.18 8.90
N ASP A 128 7.53 8.93 10.19
CA ASP A 128 7.80 9.85 11.30
C ASP A 128 8.74 9.22 12.35
N VAL A 129 9.47 8.17 11.98
CA VAL A 129 10.43 7.52 12.88
C VAL A 129 11.45 8.55 13.36
N ASP A 130 11.71 8.54 14.67
CA ASP A 130 12.63 9.48 15.32
C ASP A 130 12.31 10.97 15.08
N HIS A 131 11.04 11.33 14.84
CA HIS A 131 10.62 12.73 14.75
C HIS A 131 10.91 13.48 16.07
N THR A 132 11.50 14.68 16.00
CA THR A 132 11.93 15.49 17.18
C THR A 132 10.79 16.24 17.87
N GLY A 133 9.64 16.31 17.21
CA GLY A 133 8.47 17.05 17.69
C GLY A 133 8.46 18.53 17.29
N VAL A 134 9.44 18.97 16.51
CA VAL A 134 9.51 20.33 15.96
C VAL A 134 9.53 20.30 14.43
N PRO A 135 8.96 21.33 13.76
CA PRO A 135 8.97 21.40 12.30
C PRO A 135 10.36 21.72 11.75
N ASN A 136 10.57 21.44 10.47
CA ASN A 136 11.83 21.73 9.76
C ASN A 136 12.24 23.22 9.86
N THR A 137 11.28 24.14 9.87
CA THR A 137 11.53 25.58 10.01
C THR A 137 12.21 25.96 11.33
N THR A 138 12.02 25.16 12.38
CA THR A 138 12.71 25.28 13.67
C THR A 138 14.05 24.55 13.64
N LEU A 139 14.10 23.33 13.08
CA LEU A 139 15.33 22.53 12.99
C LEU A 139 16.47 23.25 12.26
N VAL A 140 16.17 23.91 11.13
CA VAL A 140 17.16 24.68 10.35
C VAL A 140 17.80 25.79 11.19
N LYS A 141 17.12 26.30 12.22
CA LYS A 141 17.64 27.36 13.09
C LYS A 141 18.39 26.82 14.31
N GLU A 142 17.91 25.72 14.88
CA GLU A 142 18.29 25.27 16.22
C GLU A 142 19.17 24.02 16.21
N ASN A 143 19.15 23.21 15.13
CA ASN A 143 19.94 21.99 15.01
C ASN A 143 20.31 21.70 13.55
N VAL A 144 21.26 22.48 13.02
CA VAL A 144 21.74 22.38 11.63
C VAL A 144 22.30 20.99 11.28
N ALA A 145 22.76 20.21 12.26
CA ALA A 145 23.30 18.88 11.97
C ALA A 145 22.21 17.86 11.57
N LEU A 146 20.95 18.12 11.93
CA LEU A 146 19.80 17.27 11.61
C LEU A 146 18.96 17.82 10.44
N ALA A 147 19.15 19.10 10.09
CA ALA A 147 18.38 19.81 9.07
C ALA A 147 19.05 19.72 7.69
#